data_AF-A0A353IPV0-F1
#
_entry.id   AF-A0A353IPV0-F1
#
_cell.length_a   1.000
_cell.length_b   1.000
_cell.length_c   1.000
_cell.angle_alpha   90.00
_cell.angle_beta   90.00
_cell.angle_gamma   90.00
#
_symmetry.space_group_name_H-M   'P 1'
#
loop_
_entity.id
_entity.type
_entity.pdbx_description
1 polymer ?
#
loop_
_entity_poly.entity_id
_entity_poly.type
_entity_poly.pdbx_seq_one_letter_code
_entity_poly.pdbx_strand_id
1 'polypeptide(L)'
;MGYVGWALLGMVGYSLVTLLVKLATRAGDVSSSYVLAIAVSIVGLGAWAIALLRGDFAGFVLSDLAKPSALWSFATGIALIVAVASLFRALSLGPATEVVPIYGMFVVGGALLGIVFLNEPLTYRKLLGILFAALSIYFIAR
;
A
#
# COMPACT_ATOMS: atom_id res chain seq x y z
N MET A 1 -4.00 -4.38 20.43
CA MET A 1 -4.54 -5.04 19.21
C MET A 1 -3.41 -5.81 18.54
N GLY A 2 -3.63 -7.06 18.12
CA GLY A 2 -2.63 -7.83 17.38
C GLY A 2 -2.49 -7.41 15.92
N TYR A 3 -1.53 -8.01 15.19
CA TYR A 3 -1.26 -7.69 13.78
C TYR A 3 -2.46 -7.89 12.85
N VAL A 4 -3.33 -8.86 13.16
CA VAL A 4 -4.58 -9.10 12.40
C VAL A 4 -5.53 -7.90 12.48
N GLY A 5 -5.65 -7.28 13.65
CA GLY A 5 -6.51 -6.09 13.83
C GLY A 5 -6.02 -4.90 13.00
N TRP A 6 -4.71 -4.68 12.99
CA TRP A 6 -4.08 -3.65 12.15
C TRP A 6 -4.26 -3.94 10.66
N ALA A 7 -4.15 -5.19 10.24
CA ALA A 7 -4.37 -5.60 8.85
C ALA A 7 -5.82 -5.35 8.39
N LEU A 8 -6.81 -5.69 9.23
CA LEU A 8 -8.23 -5.44 8.93
C LEU A 8 -8.55 -3.95 8.84
N LEU A 9 -8.00 -3.14 9.75
CA LEU A 9 -8.17 -1.69 9.72
C LEU A 9 -7.55 -1.10 8.44
N GLY A 10 -6.34 -1.54 8.07
CA GLY A 10 -5.68 -1.15 6.84
C GLY A 10 -6.46 -1.55 5.58
N MET A 11 -7.04 -2.76 5.56
CA MET A 11 -7.91 -3.22 4.47
C MET A 11 -9.11 -2.29 4.29
N VAL A 12 -9.86 -2.01 5.37
CA VAL A 12 -11.01 -1.08 5.31
C VAL A 12 -10.59 0.31 4.85
N GLY A 13 -9.47 0.81 5.37
CA GLY A 13 -8.91 2.10 4.96
C GLY A 13 -8.63 2.16 3.46
N TYR A 14 -7.92 1.18 2.90
CA TYR A 14 -7.63 1.14 1.47
C TYR A 14 -8.88 0.92 0.60
N SER A 15 -9.87 0.16 1.08
CA SER A 15 -11.17 0.05 0.39
C SER A 15 -11.90 1.40 0.32
N LEU A 16 -11.83 2.23 1.36
CA LEU A 16 -12.40 3.58 1.32
C LEU A 16 -11.60 4.50 0.38
N VAL A 17 -10.27 4.40 0.37
CA VAL A 17 -9.41 5.18 -0.53
C VAL A 17 -9.82 4.96 -1.99
N THR A 18 -10.06 3.72 -2.42
CA THR A 18 -10.41 3.44 -3.83
C THR A 18 -11.72 4.10 -4.24
N LEU A 19 -12.72 4.13 -3.35
CA LEU A 19 -13.98 4.83 -3.55
C LEU A 19 -13.79 6.35 -3.57
N LEU A 20 -13.10 6.90 -2.57
CA LEU A 20 -12.94 8.35 -2.39
C LEU A 20 -12.13 8.98 -3.53
N VAL A 21 -11.06 8.34 -3.98
CA VAL A 21 -10.27 8.81 -5.14
C VAL A 21 -11.15 8.90 -6.37
N LYS A 22 -11.95 7.86 -6.64
CA LYS A 22 -12.87 7.84 -7.76
C LYS A 22 -13.91 8.96 -7.68
N LEU A 23 -14.50 9.16 -6.51
CA LEU A 23 -15.47 10.23 -6.28
C LEU A 23 -14.82 11.61 -6.49
N ALA A 24 -13.60 11.80 -5.98
CA ALA A 24 -12.86 13.04 -6.12
C ALA A 24 -12.53 13.36 -7.59
N THR A 25 -12.13 12.38 -8.39
CA THR A 25 -11.76 12.61 -9.80
C THR A 25 -12.95 12.58 -10.77
N ARG A 26 -14.16 12.21 -10.31
CA ARG A 26 -15.32 11.95 -11.19
C ARG A 26 -15.81 13.20 -11.93
N ALA A 27 -15.78 14.36 -11.30
CA ALA A 27 -16.26 15.61 -11.88
C ALA A 27 -15.27 16.21 -12.91
N GLY A 28 -14.02 15.71 -12.95
CA GLY A 28 -12.99 16.16 -13.89
C GLY A 28 -12.38 17.53 -13.58
N ASP A 29 -12.79 18.15 -12.49
CA ASP A 29 -12.29 19.42 -11.94
C ASP A 29 -10.91 19.26 -11.29
N VAL A 30 -10.61 18.09 -10.72
CA VAL A 30 -9.32 17.76 -10.11
C VAL A 30 -8.65 16.53 -10.71
N SER A 31 -7.34 16.62 -10.94
CA SER A 31 -6.53 15.52 -11.46
C SER A 31 -6.19 14.49 -10.38
N SER A 32 -5.88 13.24 -10.79
CA SER A 32 -5.43 12.19 -9.86
C SER A 32 -4.19 12.58 -9.06
N SER A 33 -3.27 13.34 -9.68
CA SER A 33 -2.05 13.83 -9.02
C SER A 33 -2.35 14.89 -7.97
N TYR A 34 -3.36 15.73 -8.19
CA TYR A 34 -3.83 16.71 -7.20
C TYR A 34 -4.40 16.01 -5.96
N VAL A 35 -5.28 15.02 -6.17
CA VAL A 35 -5.86 14.21 -5.07
C VAL A 35 -4.76 13.48 -4.31
N LEU A 36 -3.79 12.90 -5.03
CA LEU A 36 -2.64 12.22 -4.42
C LEU A 36 -1.79 13.16 -3.57
N ALA A 37 -1.49 14.37 -4.07
CA ALA A 37 -0.67 15.33 -3.35
C ALA A 37 -1.29 15.67 -1.98
N ILE A 38 -2.60 15.98 -1.94
CA ILE A 38 -3.32 16.25 -0.70
C ILE A 38 -3.29 15.02 0.23
N ALA A 39 -3.63 13.84 -0.30
CA ALA A 39 -3.68 12.62 0.49
C ALA A 39 -2.32 12.28 1.13
N VAL A 40 -1.23 12.36 0.37
CA VAL A 40 0.13 12.09 0.85
C VAL A 40 0.59 13.15 1.85
N SER A 41 0.20 14.41 1.70
CA SER A 41 0.47 15.43 2.72
C SER A 41 -0.20 15.09 4.05
N ILE A 42 -1.47 14.69 4.04
CA ILE A 42 -2.19 14.30 5.26
C ILE A 42 -1.53 13.07 5.91
N VAL A 43 -1.22 12.04 5.11
CA VAL A 43 -0.55 10.82 5.59
C VAL A 43 0.84 11.14 6.15
N GLY A 44 1.60 11.98 5.46
CA GLY A 44 2.93 12.41 5.89
C GLY A 44 2.89 13.14 7.23
N LEU A 45 2.01 14.13 7.37
CA LEU A 45 1.81 14.84 8.64
C LEU A 45 1.40 13.90 9.77
N GLY A 46 0.46 12.98 9.51
CA GLY A 46 0.02 12.00 10.49
C GLY A 46 1.14 11.03 10.91
N ALA A 47 1.92 10.53 9.94
CA ALA A 47 3.04 9.63 10.21
C ALA A 47 4.13 10.31 11.04
N TRP A 48 4.50 11.54 10.69
CA TRP A 48 5.46 12.33 11.47
C TRP A 48 4.95 12.62 12.88
N ALA A 49 3.68 13.00 13.04
CA ALA A 49 3.08 13.22 14.34
C ALA A 49 3.14 11.97 15.22
N ILE A 50 2.78 10.80 14.68
CA ILE A 50 2.84 9.52 15.42
C ILE A 50 4.27 9.21 15.86
N ALA A 51 5.25 9.32 14.96
CA ALA A 51 6.65 9.01 15.25
C ALA A 51 7.24 9.95 16.32
N LEU A 52 6.92 11.25 16.24
CA LEU A 52 7.34 12.23 17.24
C LEU A 52 6.71 11.97 18.61
N LEU A 53 5.41 11.68 18.66
CA LEU A 53 4.69 11.39 19.90
C LEU A 53 5.16 10.09 20.58
N ARG A 54 5.66 9.12 19.80
CA ARG A 54 6.26 7.89 20.32
C ARG A 54 7.71 8.07 20.79
N GLY A 55 8.33 9.20 20.47
CA GLY A 55 9.75 9.44 20.75
C GLY A 55 10.67 8.61 19.87
N ASP A 56 10.22 8.16 18.69
CA ASP A 56 11.01 7.30 17.79
C ASP A 56 12.30 8.00 17.28
N PHE A 57 12.35 9.34 17.41
CA PHE A 57 13.52 10.17 17.05
C PHE A 57 14.37 10.61 18.25
N ALA A 58 14.06 10.15 19.46
CA ALA A 58 14.85 10.49 20.65
C ALA A 58 16.26 9.90 20.53
N GLY A 59 17.28 10.76 20.45
CA GLY A 59 18.69 10.34 20.27
C GLY A 59 19.10 10.04 18.83
N PHE A 60 18.29 10.42 17.84
CA PHE A 60 18.64 10.27 16.43
C PHE A 60 19.86 11.11 16.03
N VAL A 61 20.83 10.49 15.36
CA VAL A 61 22.05 11.15 14.85
C VAL A 61 22.13 11.02 13.33
N LEU A 62 22.75 11.98 12.63
CA LEU A 62 22.87 11.92 11.16
C LEU A 62 23.53 10.63 10.63
N SER A 63 24.41 10.00 11.41
CA SER A 63 25.01 8.70 11.08
C SER A 63 23.99 7.56 10.96
N ASP A 64 22.80 7.70 11.56
CA ASP A 64 21.74 6.71 11.48
C ASP A 64 21.12 6.63 10.09
N LEU A 65 21.23 7.69 9.27
CA LEU A 65 20.76 7.71 7.88
C LEU A 65 21.58 6.80 6.95
N ALA A 66 22.81 6.46 7.35
CA ALA A 66 23.67 5.54 6.59
C ALA A 66 23.46 4.07 6.98
N LYS A 67 22.67 3.78 8.03
CA LYS A 67 22.39 2.41 8.46
C LYS A 67 21.53 1.68 7.43
N PRO A 68 21.68 0.35 7.27
CA PRO A 68 20.82 -0.44 6.38
C PRO A 68 19.32 -0.26 6.63
N SER A 69 18.92 -0.05 7.90
CA SER A 69 17.52 0.22 8.28
C SER A 69 16.98 1.53 7.65
N ALA A 70 17.80 2.58 7.59
CA ALA A 70 17.44 3.82 6.92
C ALA A 70 17.33 3.61 5.40
N LEU A 71 18.24 2.82 4.81
CA LEU A 71 18.17 2.49 3.38
C LEU A 71 16.87 1.74 3.03
N TRP A 72 16.47 0.75 3.83
CA TRP A 72 15.18 0.07 3.66
C TRP A 72 13.99 1.02 3.83
N SER A 73 14.11 2.04 4.69
CA SER A 73 13.07 3.07 4.87
C SER A 73 12.93 3.95 3.62
N PHE A 74 14.05 4.37 3.02
CA PHE A 74 14.03 5.11 1.75
C PHE A 74 13.48 4.26 0.60
N ALA A 75 13.92 3.00 0.48
CA ALA A 75 13.39 2.07 -0.52
C ALA A 75 11.88 1.85 -0.35
N THR A 76 11.41 1.74 0.90
CA THR A 76 9.97 1.65 1.21
C THR A 76 9.22 2.89 0.73
N GLY A 77 9.76 4.09 0.97
CA GLY A 77 9.17 5.35 0.49
C GLY A 77 9.06 5.41 -1.04
N ILE A 78 10.11 5.02 -1.75
CA ILE A 78 10.14 4.98 -3.22
C ILE A 78 9.13 3.97 -3.77
N ALA A 79 9.10 2.75 -3.22
CA ALA A 79 8.13 1.74 -3.62
C ALA A 79 6.69 2.19 -3.34
N LEU A 80 6.45 2.84 -2.21
CA LEU A 80 5.14 3.33 -1.81
C LEU A 80 4.62 4.40 -2.78
N ILE A 81 5.43 5.42 -3.11
CA ILE A 81 4.99 6.49 -4.02
C ILE A 81 4.64 5.93 -5.41
N VAL A 82 5.43 4.99 -5.93
CA VAL A 82 5.11 4.31 -7.19
C VAL A 82 3.78 3.58 -7.08
N ALA A 83 3.59 2.80 -6.02
CA ALA A 83 2.38 2.02 -5.81
C ALA A 83 1.11 2.89 -5.71
N VAL A 84 1.14 3.96 -4.91
CA VAL A 84 -0.05 4.82 -4.71
C VAL A 84 -0.30 5.73 -5.91
N ALA A 85 0.75 6.25 -6.56
CA ALA A 85 0.59 7.08 -7.75
C ALA A 85 -0.04 6.29 -8.91
N SER A 86 0.44 5.06 -9.14
CA SER A 86 -0.13 4.17 -10.14
C SER A 86 -1.58 3.79 -9.83
N LEU A 87 -1.92 3.51 -8.56
CA LEU A 87 -3.30 3.22 -8.14
C LEU A 87 -4.25 4.39 -8.42
N PHE A 88 -3.87 5.60 -7.98
CA PHE A 88 -4.71 6.78 -8.14
C PHE A 88 -4.91 7.11 -9.61
N ARG A 89 -3.84 7.00 -10.41
CA ARG A 89 -3.92 7.19 -11.85
C ARG A 89 -4.84 6.15 -12.50
N ALA A 90 -4.70 4.86 -12.17
CA ALA A 90 -5.55 3.81 -12.72
C ALA A 90 -7.04 4.01 -12.35
N LEU A 91 -7.34 4.36 -11.10
CA LEU A 91 -8.70 4.65 -10.64
C LEU A 91 -9.35 5.84 -11.35
N SER A 92 -8.55 6.84 -11.74
CA SER A 92 -9.04 7.99 -12.53
C SER A 92 -9.31 7.66 -14.00
N LEU A 93 -8.70 6.60 -14.52
CA LEU A 93 -8.79 6.22 -15.94
C LEU A 93 -9.82 5.11 -16.19
N GLY A 94 -10.05 4.23 -15.21
CA GLY A 94 -10.84 3.02 -15.41
C GLY A 94 -11.83 2.71 -14.27
N PRO A 95 -12.68 1.70 -14.46
CA PRO A 95 -13.61 1.28 -13.44
C PRO A 95 -12.88 0.56 -12.29
N ALA A 96 -13.16 0.99 -11.05
CA ALA A 96 -12.67 0.37 -9.82
C ALA A 96 -12.98 -1.13 -9.72
N THR A 97 -14.05 -1.61 -10.34
CA THR A 97 -14.37 -3.05 -10.41
C THR A 97 -13.30 -3.86 -11.15
N GLU A 98 -12.56 -3.24 -12.07
CA GLU A 98 -11.41 -3.86 -12.75
C GLU A 98 -10.09 -3.50 -12.07
N VAL A 99 -9.90 -2.22 -11.72
CA VAL A 99 -8.64 -1.70 -11.16
C VAL A 99 -8.34 -2.30 -9.78
N VAL A 100 -9.34 -2.40 -8.90
CA VAL A 100 -9.12 -2.86 -7.51
C VAL A 100 -8.68 -4.32 -7.45
N PRO A 101 -9.32 -5.27 -8.16
CA PRO A 101 -8.84 -6.65 -8.23
C PRO A 101 -7.41 -6.77 -8.78
N ILE A 102 -7.10 -6.08 -9.89
CA ILE A 102 -5.76 -6.10 -10.49
C ILE A 102 -4.73 -5.57 -9.48
N TYR A 103 -5.00 -4.43 -8.85
CA TYR A 103 -4.13 -3.87 -7.82
C TYR A 103 -3.99 -4.83 -6.63
N GLY A 104 -5.08 -5.50 -6.24
CA GLY A 104 -5.15 -6.51 -5.19
C GLY A 104 -4.21 -7.71 -5.38
N MET A 105 -3.67 -7.93 -6.59
CA MET A 105 -2.62 -8.93 -6.82
C MET A 105 -1.34 -8.67 -6.02
N PHE A 106 -1.17 -7.48 -5.43
CA PHE A 106 -0.09 -7.23 -4.47
C PHE A 106 -0.06 -8.25 -3.33
N VAL A 107 -1.19 -8.88 -2.97
CA VAL A 107 -1.24 -9.95 -1.95
C VAL A 107 -0.42 -11.16 -2.39
N VAL A 108 -0.50 -11.53 -3.69
CA VAL A 108 0.33 -12.60 -4.27
C VAL A 108 1.80 -12.19 -4.28
N GLY A 109 2.09 -10.97 -4.74
CA GLY A 109 3.45 -10.43 -4.75
C GLY A 109 4.09 -10.40 -3.37
N GLY A 110 3.36 -9.88 -2.36
CA GLY A 110 3.80 -9.82 -0.97
C GLY A 110 4.05 -11.21 -0.37
N ALA A 111 3.20 -12.18 -0.65
CA ALA A 111 3.40 -13.55 -0.19
C ALA A 111 4.67 -14.18 -0.81
N LEU A 112 4.89 -14.00 -2.11
CA LEU A 112 6.09 -14.49 -2.80
C LEU A 112 7.36 -13.81 -2.26
N LEU A 113 7.34 -12.49 -2.09
CA LEU A 113 8.47 -11.75 -1.51
C LEU A 113 8.74 -12.19 -0.06
N GLY A 114 7.71 -12.46 0.74
CA GLY A 114 7.84 -13.01 2.09
C GLY A 114 8.51 -14.39 2.11
N ILE A 115 8.13 -15.26 1.18
CA ILE A 115 8.76 -16.58 1.04
C ILE A 115 10.23 -16.45 0.62
N VAL A 116 10.52 -15.64 -0.39
CA VAL A 116 11.86 -15.54 -1.00
C VAL A 116 12.84 -14.77 -0.11
N PHE A 117 12.44 -13.63 0.43
CA PHE A 117 13.35 -12.72 1.14
C PHE A 117 13.25 -12.83 2.67
N LEU A 118 12.09 -13.18 3.21
CA LEU A 118 11.89 -13.31 4.67
C LEU A 118 11.97 -14.77 5.14
N ASN A 119 12.21 -15.72 4.24
CA ASN A 119 12.25 -17.16 4.52
C ASN A 119 10.98 -17.66 5.23
N GLU A 120 9.83 -17.07 4.91
CA GLU A 120 8.57 -17.55 5.47
C GLU A 120 8.27 -18.99 5.04
N PRO A 121 7.72 -19.83 5.93
CA PRO A 121 7.43 -21.21 5.60
C PRO A 121 6.41 -21.27 4.45
N LEU A 122 6.82 -21.91 3.37
CA LEU A 122 5.96 -22.25 2.24
C LEU A 122 5.18 -23.51 2.59
N THR A 123 3.88 -23.36 2.80
CA THR A 123 2.97 -24.47 3.08
C THR A 123 2.06 -24.69 1.88
N TYR A 124 1.59 -25.92 1.69
CA TYR A 124 0.60 -26.24 0.66
C TYR A 124 -0.65 -25.35 0.74
N ARG A 125 -1.07 -24.97 1.96
CA ARG A 125 -2.20 -24.05 2.18
C ARG A 125 -1.91 -22.65 1.63
N LYS A 126 -0.71 -22.10 1.88
CA LYS A 126 -0.32 -20.78 1.32
C LYS A 126 -0.27 -20.81 -0.20
N LEU A 127 0.28 -21.88 -0.79
CA LEU A 127 0.34 -22.06 -2.23
C LEU A 127 -1.04 -22.08 -2.88
N LEU A 128 -1.97 -22.88 -2.34
CA LEU A 128 -3.35 -22.92 -2.84
C LEU A 128 -4.07 -21.58 -2.67
N GLY A 129 -3.85 -20.89 -1.55
CA GLY A 129 -4.40 -19.55 -1.32
C GLY A 129 -3.91 -18.53 -2.35
N ILE A 130 -2.62 -18.54 -2.68
CA ILE A 130 -2.04 -17.68 -3.73
C ILE A 130 -2.66 -18.01 -5.10
N LEU A 131 -2.78 -19.30 -5.43
CA LEU A 131 -3.37 -19.74 -6.70
C LEU A 131 -4.84 -19.29 -6.82
N PHE A 132 -5.65 -19.50 -5.78
CA PHE A 132 -7.05 -19.08 -5.77
C PHE A 132 -7.21 -17.57 -5.78
N ALA A 133 -6.34 -16.82 -5.10
CA ALA A 133 -6.34 -15.36 -5.18
C ALA A 133 -6.07 -14.88 -6.61
N ALA A 134 -5.08 -15.45 -7.30
CA ALA A 134 -4.78 -15.12 -8.69
C ALA A 134 -5.95 -15.47 -9.63
N LEU A 135 -6.54 -16.66 -9.47
CA LEU A 135 -7.70 -17.10 -10.26
C LEU A 135 -8.92 -16.22 -10.03
N SER A 136 -9.22 -15.87 -8.78
CA SER A 136 -10.34 -14.99 -8.43
C SER A 136 -10.19 -13.64 -9.15
N ILE A 137 -8.99 -13.06 -9.13
CA ILE A 137 -8.75 -11.76 -9.77
C ILE A 137 -8.87 -11.87 -11.29
N TYR A 138 -8.34 -12.94 -11.90
CA TYR A 138 -8.48 -13.18 -13.34
C TYR A 138 -9.94 -13.19 -13.79
N PHE A 139 -10.83 -13.82 -13.02
CA PHE A 139 -12.26 -13.85 -13.34
C PHE A 139 -12.99 -12.53 -13.09
N ILE A 140 -12.54 -11.69 -12.15
CA ILE A 140 -13.17 -10.39 -11.89
C ILE A 140 -12.71 -9.35 -12.91
N ALA A 141 -11.46 -9.42 -13.36
CA ALA A 141 -10.86 -8.43 -14.26
C ALA A 141 -11.15 -8.68 -15.76
N ARG A 142 -11.90 -9.73 -16.12
CA ARG A 142 -12.23 -10.10 -17.49
C ARG A 142 -13.75 -10.10 -17.71
#